data_AF-A0A536SM10-F1
#
_entry.id   AF-A0A536SM10-F1
#
_cell.length_a   1.000
_cell.length_b   1.000
_cell.length_c   1.000
_cell.angle_alpha   90.00
_cell.angle_beta   90.00
_cell.angle_gamma   90.00
#
_symmetry.space_group_name_H-M   'P 1'
#
loop_
_entity.id
_entity.type
_entity.pdbx_description
1 polymer ?
#
loop_
_entity_poly.entity_id
_entity_poly.type
_entity_poly.pdbx_seq_one_letter_code
_entity_poly.pdbx_strand_id
1 'polypeptide(L)'
;MRQRQLLSQTQSRKEVAAAGVQAEAKSRVSGVELAESALLIARMEAQIARQIEEYNKRPRKVFVGARAAEVRYALYVEDWRQKIERIGNLNYPESARGRIYGSLRLTVSINSDGTVVGVDLEQSSGYKILDAAAQRIVELAAPYAKFPPDIRKETDILVITRTWHFARGDKVFSD
;
A
#
# COMPACT_ATOMS: atom_id res chain seq x y z
N MET A 1 65.25 -2.34 63.04
CA MET A 1 64.09 -3.09 62.49
C MET A 1 62.77 -2.30 62.39
N ARG A 2 62.61 -1.10 62.97
CA ARG A 2 61.31 -0.38 62.98
C ARG A 2 60.95 0.45 61.74
N GLN A 3 61.91 0.75 60.86
CA GLN A 3 61.68 1.70 59.76
C GLN A 3 61.08 1.05 58.49
N ARG A 4 61.28 -0.26 58.28
CA ARG A 4 60.67 -0.99 57.15
C ARG A 4 59.17 -1.25 57.32
N GLN A 5 58.68 -1.30 58.56
CA GLN A 5 57.29 -1.63 58.86
C GLN A 5 56.34 -0.42 58.71
N LEU A 6 56.85 0.79 58.92
CA LEU A 6 56.09 2.04 58.76
C LEU A 6 55.88 2.42 57.28
N LEU A 7 56.81 2.05 56.39
CA LEU A 7 56.67 2.29 54.94
C LEU A 7 55.64 1.34 54.30
N SER A 8 55.54 0.10 54.80
CA SER A 8 54.55 -0.88 54.34
C SER A 8 53.11 -0.50 54.70
N GLN A 9 52.87 0.08 55.88
CA GLN A 9 51.53 0.51 56.30
C GLN A 9 51.04 1.74 55.52
N THR A 10 51.93 2.63 55.11
CA THR A 10 51.55 3.85 54.36
C THR A 10 51.23 3.56 52.90
N GLN A 11 51.89 2.57 52.28
CA GLN A 11 51.56 2.11 50.92
C GLN A 11 50.24 1.33 50.88
N SER A 12 50.03 0.42 51.82
CA SER A 12 48.79 -0.37 51.86
C SER A 12 47.54 0.48 52.12
N ARG A 13 47.64 1.54 52.93
CA ARG A 13 46.54 2.49 53.16
C ARG A 13 46.25 3.38 51.93
N LYS A 14 47.26 3.67 51.09
CA LYS A 14 47.08 4.38 49.80
C LYS A 14 46.47 3.49 48.72
N GLU A 15 46.80 2.20 48.68
CA GLU A 15 46.19 1.24 47.73
C GLU A 15 44.73 0.95 48.06
N VAL A 16 44.37 0.79 49.34
CA VAL A 16 42.97 0.57 49.77
C VAL A 16 42.10 1.82 49.54
N ALA A 17 42.66 3.03 49.72
CA ALA A 17 41.96 4.28 49.42
C ALA A 17 41.78 4.52 47.90
N ALA A 18 42.75 4.11 47.06
CA ALA A 18 42.62 4.21 45.61
C ALA A 18 41.65 3.16 45.02
N ALA A 19 41.57 1.97 45.62
CA ALA A 19 40.65 0.91 45.20
C ALA A 19 39.17 1.21 45.56
N GLY A 20 38.91 1.85 46.70
CA GLY A 20 37.55 2.23 47.12
C GLY A 20 36.89 3.31 46.23
N VAL A 21 37.67 4.28 45.77
CA VAL A 21 37.18 5.38 44.92
C VAL A 21 36.91 4.91 43.47
N GLN A 22 37.59 3.87 43.01
CA GLN A 22 37.38 3.30 41.67
C GLN A 22 36.17 2.35 41.58
N ALA A 23 35.69 1.80 42.70
CA ALA A 23 34.52 0.93 42.74
C ALA A 23 33.19 1.71 42.71
N GLU A 24 33.11 2.87 43.35
CA GLU A 24 31.91 3.74 43.34
C GLU A 24 31.72 4.54 42.04
N ALA A 25 32.75 4.62 41.18
CA ALA A 25 32.63 5.26 39.88
C ALA A 25 31.98 4.34 38.82
N LYS A 26 31.93 3.02 39.05
CA LYS A 26 31.41 2.03 38.09
C LYS A 26 29.91 1.71 38.24
N SER A 27 29.23 2.23 39.27
CA SER A 27 27.77 2.09 39.44
C SER A 27 26.97 3.29 38.92
N ARG A 28 27.62 4.22 38.22
CA ARG A 28 27.03 5.51 37.81
C ARG A 28 26.38 5.47 36.44
N VAL A 29 25.43 4.57 36.24
CA VAL A 29 24.27 4.95 35.44
C VAL A 29 23.19 5.17 36.48
N SER A 30 22.85 6.43 36.76
CA SER A 30 21.90 6.72 37.82
C SER A 30 20.54 6.10 37.47
N GLY A 31 19.81 5.60 38.47
CA GLY A 31 18.48 5.01 38.25
C GLY A 31 17.51 5.96 37.53
N VAL A 32 17.73 7.28 37.65
CA VAL A 32 16.99 8.33 36.97
C VAL A 32 17.35 8.39 35.48
N GLU A 33 18.64 8.38 35.12
CA GLU A 33 19.09 8.33 33.72
C GLU A 33 18.64 7.03 33.04
N LEU A 34 18.63 5.90 33.76
CA LEU A 34 18.08 4.64 33.27
C LEU A 34 16.57 4.73 33.00
N ALA A 35 15.81 5.38 33.90
CA ALA A 35 14.38 5.57 33.73
C ALA A 35 14.05 6.54 32.58
N GLU A 36 14.82 7.61 32.42
CA GLU A 36 14.70 8.55 31.30
C GLU A 36 15.04 7.89 29.96
N SER A 37 16.12 7.11 29.91
CA SER A 37 16.50 6.31 28.75
C SER A 37 15.42 5.28 28.39
N ALA A 38 14.88 4.56 29.38
CA ALA A 38 13.78 3.62 29.18
C ALA A 38 12.52 4.32 28.65
N LEU A 39 12.20 5.52 29.13
CA LEU A 39 11.06 6.30 28.65
C LEU A 39 11.26 6.76 27.19
N LEU A 40 12.48 7.15 26.82
CA LEU A 40 12.84 7.51 25.44
C LEU A 40 12.69 6.31 24.50
N ILE A 41 13.21 5.14 24.90
CA ILE A 41 13.08 3.89 24.14
C ILE A 41 11.61 3.52 23.97
N ALA A 42 10.81 3.52 25.04
CA ALA A 42 9.38 3.21 24.98
C ALA A 42 8.61 4.17 24.06
N ARG A 43 8.97 5.47 24.03
CA ARG A 43 8.37 6.44 23.11
C ARG A 43 8.74 6.16 21.66
N MET A 44 10.01 5.82 21.39
CA MET A 44 10.47 5.45 20.05
C MET A 44 9.78 4.17 19.56
N GLU A 45 9.69 3.14 20.40
CA GLU A 45 8.96 1.90 20.11
C GLU A 45 7.49 2.17 19.80
N ALA A 46 6.83 3.03 20.57
CA ALA A 46 5.45 3.43 20.31
C ALA A 46 5.29 4.20 18.97
N GLN A 47 6.28 5.02 18.58
CA GLN A 47 6.28 5.67 17.27
C GLN A 47 6.48 4.67 16.13
N ILE A 48 7.42 3.73 16.28
CA ILE A 48 7.66 2.66 15.30
C ILE A 48 6.41 1.78 15.16
N ALA A 49 5.79 1.37 16.27
CA ALA A 49 4.57 0.57 16.26
C ALA A 49 3.43 1.29 15.51
N ARG A 50 3.23 2.59 15.78
CA ARG A 50 2.24 3.40 15.05
C ARG A 50 2.55 3.48 13.55
N GLN A 51 3.81 3.66 13.17
CA GLN A 51 4.23 3.70 11.77
C GLN A 51 4.01 2.36 11.06
N ILE A 52 4.34 1.25 11.72
CA ILE A 52 4.10 -0.11 11.20
C ILE A 52 2.61 -0.35 11.05
N GLU A 53 1.80 0.03 12.03
CA GLU A 53 0.35 -0.13 11.98
C GLU A 53 -0.27 0.72 10.85
N GLU A 54 0.15 1.97 10.69
CA GLU A 54 -0.31 2.84 9.60
C GLU A 54 0.10 2.29 8.22
N TYR A 55 1.32 1.77 8.10
CA TYR A 55 1.81 1.15 6.86
C TYR A 55 1.00 -0.11 6.51
N ASN A 56 0.76 -0.99 7.48
CA ASN A 56 -0.03 -2.21 7.30
C ASN A 56 -1.50 -1.95 6.96
N LYS A 57 -2.03 -0.75 7.26
CA LYS A 57 -3.40 -0.34 6.90
C LYS A 57 -3.54 0.11 5.45
N ARG A 58 -2.44 0.41 4.73
CA ARG A 58 -2.53 0.88 3.34
C ARG A 58 -2.83 -0.30 2.42
N PRO A 59 -3.93 -0.26 1.63
CA PRO A 59 -4.26 -1.36 0.73
C PRO A 59 -3.19 -1.48 -0.36
N ARG A 60 -2.78 -2.72 -0.64
CA ARG A 60 -1.81 -3.03 -1.70
C ARG A 60 -2.49 -2.87 -3.05
N LYS A 61 -2.15 -1.77 -3.74
CA LYS A 61 -2.68 -1.43 -5.06
C LYS A 61 -1.74 -1.92 -6.15
N VAL A 62 -2.29 -2.61 -7.15
CA VAL A 62 -1.55 -2.99 -8.36
C VAL A 62 -2.21 -2.32 -9.57
N PHE A 63 -1.41 -1.66 -10.39
CA PHE A 63 -1.87 -0.99 -11.61
C PHE A 63 -1.59 -1.88 -12.82
N VAL A 64 -2.64 -2.21 -13.55
CA VAL A 64 -2.57 -2.93 -14.83
C VAL A 64 -2.97 -1.98 -15.95
N GLY A 65 -1.98 -1.60 -16.73
CA GLY A 65 -2.15 -0.89 -18.01
C GLY A 65 -1.45 -1.67 -19.14
N ALA A 66 -1.04 -0.97 -20.20
CA ALA A 66 -0.56 -1.56 -21.45
C ALA A 66 0.84 -2.24 -21.43
N ARG A 67 1.45 -2.56 -20.28
CA ARG A 67 2.79 -3.20 -20.23
C ARG A 67 2.97 -4.25 -19.12
N ALA A 68 3.59 -5.38 -19.51
CA ALA A 68 4.41 -6.40 -18.83
C ALA A 68 4.02 -6.99 -17.45
N ALA A 69 3.25 -6.30 -16.61
CA ALA A 69 2.68 -6.89 -15.39
C ALA A 69 1.56 -7.91 -15.71
N GLU A 70 1.12 -7.97 -16.97
CA GLU A 70 -0.10 -8.65 -17.39
C GLU A 70 -0.10 -10.15 -17.13
N VAL A 71 0.97 -10.93 -17.27
CA VAL A 71 0.84 -12.41 -17.35
C VAL A 71 0.05 -13.02 -16.17
N ARG A 72 0.31 -12.61 -14.93
CA ARG A 72 -0.43 -13.11 -13.76
C ARG A 72 -1.87 -12.60 -13.71
N TYR A 73 -2.08 -11.33 -14.07
CA TYR A 73 -3.40 -10.70 -14.01
C TYR A 73 -4.20 -10.86 -15.32
N ALA A 74 -3.61 -11.46 -16.36
CA ALA A 74 -4.10 -11.44 -17.73
C ALA A 74 -5.46 -12.10 -17.81
N LEU A 75 -5.60 -13.29 -17.22
CA LEU A 75 -6.88 -14.00 -17.19
C LEU A 75 -7.97 -13.19 -16.49
N TYR A 76 -7.65 -12.60 -15.34
CA TYR A 76 -8.61 -11.78 -14.60
C TYR A 76 -9.03 -10.53 -15.38
N VAL A 77 -8.07 -9.84 -16.00
CA VAL A 77 -8.31 -8.63 -16.78
C VAL A 77 -9.04 -8.94 -18.08
N GLU A 78 -8.79 -10.11 -18.68
CA GLU A 78 -9.51 -10.61 -19.84
C GLU A 78 -10.97 -10.95 -19.51
N ASP A 79 -11.22 -11.65 -18.41
CA ASP A 79 -12.58 -11.92 -17.92
C ASP A 79 -13.34 -10.62 -17.61
N TRP A 80 -12.65 -9.66 -16.99
CA TRP A 80 -13.17 -8.31 -16.75
C TRP A 80 -13.53 -7.61 -18.06
N ARG A 81 -12.62 -7.62 -19.05
CA ARG A 81 -12.82 -7.04 -20.38
C ARG A 81 -14.04 -7.65 -21.06
N GLN A 82 -14.11 -8.98 -21.16
CA GLN A 82 -15.25 -9.65 -21.80
C GLN A 82 -16.58 -9.31 -21.12
N LYS A 83 -16.60 -9.20 -19.79
CA LYS A 83 -17.79 -8.79 -19.05
C LYS A 83 -18.19 -7.36 -19.40
N ILE A 84 -17.23 -6.43 -19.41
CA ILE A 84 -17.44 -5.03 -19.80
C ILE A 84 -18.01 -4.94 -21.22
N GLU A 85 -17.43 -5.64 -22.20
CA GLU A 85 -17.89 -5.59 -23.59
C GLU A 85 -19.31 -6.12 -23.73
N ARG A 86 -19.61 -7.25 -23.08
CA ARG A 86 -20.96 -7.84 -23.10
C ARG A 86 -21.99 -6.89 -22.51
N ILE A 87 -21.71 -6.28 -21.35
CA ILE A 87 -22.64 -5.33 -20.72
C ILE A 87 -22.69 -4.02 -21.53
N GLY A 88 -21.56 -3.57 -22.06
CA GLY A 88 -21.43 -2.36 -22.85
C GLY A 88 -22.24 -2.39 -24.14
N ASN A 89 -22.18 -3.49 -24.88
CA ASN A 89 -22.97 -3.68 -26.11
C ASN A 89 -24.47 -3.62 -25.84
N LEU A 90 -24.93 -4.22 -24.74
CA LEU A 90 -26.34 -4.19 -24.35
C LEU A 90 -26.79 -2.80 -23.89
N ASN A 91 -25.87 -2.02 -23.30
CA ASN A 91 -26.16 -0.73 -22.70
C ASN A 91 -25.60 0.45 -23.52
N TYR A 92 -25.35 0.23 -24.81
CA TYR A 92 -25.01 1.31 -25.73
C TYR A 92 -26.18 2.30 -25.81
N PRO A 93 -26.00 3.60 -25.49
CA PRO A 93 -27.09 4.57 -25.42
C PRO A 93 -27.87 4.65 -26.73
N GLU A 94 -29.19 4.45 -26.69
CA GLU A 94 -30.03 4.43 -27.89
C GLU A 94 -29.96 5.72 -28.71
N SER A 95 -29.84 6.87 -28.05
CA SER A 95 -29.70 8.17 -28.71
C SER A 95 -28.34 8.35 -29.41
N ALA A 96 -27.30 7.65 -28.97
CA ALA A 96 -25.98 7.63 -29.60
C ALA A 96 -25.83 6.50 -30.64
N ARG A 97 -26.62 5.45 -30.50
CA ARG A 97 -26.60 4.24 -31.33
C ARG A 97 -26.70 4.59 -32.80
N GLY A 98 -25.80 4.04 -33.61
CA GLY A 98 -25.71 4.30 -35.04
C GLY A 98 -25.25 5.72 -35.44
N ARG A 99 -25.01 6.63 -34.49
CA ARG A 99 -24.87 8.08 -34.74
C ARG A 99 -23.58 8.69 -34.19
N ILE A 100 -23.23 8.37 -32.95
CA ILE A 100 -22.11 8.96 -32.23
C ILE A 100 -21.10 7.85 -31.94
N TYR A 101 -19.83 8.10 -32.23
CA TYR A 101 -18.74 7.16 -32.00
C TYR A 101 -17.58 7.92 -31.36
N GLY A 102 -16.76 7.21 -30.60
CA GLY A 102 -15.63 7.83 -29.93
C GLY A 102 -14.86 6.84 -29.07
N SER A 103 -13.74 7.31 -28.56
CA SER A 103 -12.88 6.54 -27.67
C SER A 103 -12.61 7.33 -26.41
N LEU A 104 -12.61 6.67 -25.26
CA LEU A 104 -12.33 7.29 -23.97
C LEU A 104 -11.40 6.41 -23.16
N ARG A 105 -10.62 7.00 -22.24
CA ARG A 105 -9.74 6.25 -21.34
C ARG A 105 -10.29 6.30 -19.93
N LEU A 106 -10.49 5.12 -19.35
CA LEU A 106 -11.02 4.95 -18.00
C LEU A 106 -10.05 4.13 -17.15
N THR A 107 -10.05 4.46 -15.86
CA THR A 107 -9.40 3.68 -14.82
C THR A 107 -10.45 3.16 -13.85
N VAL A 108 -10.48 1.84 -13.64
CA VAL A 108 -11.41 1.17 -12.73
C VAL A 108 -10.63 0.50 -11.62
N SER A 109 -10.95 0.85 -10.37
CA SER A 109 -10.37 0.24 -9.18
C SER A 109 -11.31 -0.80 -8.59
N ILE A 110 -10.85 -2.04 -8.42
CA ILE A 110 -11.65 -3.18 -7.97
C ILE A 110 -11.00 -3.77 -6.72
N ASN A 111 -11.80 -4.03 -5.68
CA ASN A 111 -11.37 -4.74 -4.47
C ASN A 111 -11.21 -6.24 -4.71
N SER A 112 -10.47 -6.91 -3.82
CA SER A 112 -10.26 -8.36 -3.91
C SER A 112 -11.52 -9.24 -3.78
N ASP A 113 -12.64 -8.66 -3.35
CA ASP A 113 -13.96 -9.29 -3.30
C ASP A 113 -14.82 -9.06 -4.56
N GLY A 114 -14.30 -8.30 -5.53
CA GLY A 114 -14.96 -7.96 -6.79
C GLY A 114 -15.78 -6.67 -6.75
N THR A 115 -15.85 -5.97 -5.61
CA THR A 115 -16.55 -4.68 -5.52
C THR A 115 -15.77 -3.55 -6.19
N VAL A 116 -16.48 -2.58 -6.76
CA VAL A 116 -15.85 -1.41 -7.39
C VAL A 116 -15.55 -0.37 -6.31
N VAL A 117 -14.28 0.03 -6.24
CA VAL A 117 -13.80 1.12 -5.37
C VAL A 117 -14.03 2.48 -6.02
N GLY A 118 -13.79 2.58 -7.32
CA GLY A 118 -13.88 3.84 -8.05
C GLY A 118 -13.72 3.68 -9.55
N VAL A 119 -14.19 4.69 -10.27
CA VAL A 119 -14.13 4.80 -11.73
C VAL A 119 -13.70 6.23 -12.08
N ASP A 120 -12.55 6.35 -12.73
CA ASP A 120 -11.94 7.65 -13.07
C ASP A 120 -11.84 7.79 -14.59
N LEU A 121 -12.46 8.85 -15.14
CA LEU A 121 -12.35 9.20 -16.56
C LEU A 121 -11.06 9.99 -16.79
N GLU A 122 -10.03 9.32 -17.32
CA GLU A 122 -8.73 9.93 -17.60
C GLU A 122 -8.73 10.72 -18.91
N GLN A 123 -9.50 10.27 -19.90
CA GLN A 123 -9.64 10.97 -21.18
C GLN A 123 -11.07 10.83 -21.67
N SER A 124 -11.76 11.96 -21.84
CA SER A 124 -13.12 12.03 -22.40
C SER A 124 -13.13 11.64 -23.88
N SER A 125 -14.25 11.07 -24.32
CA SER A 125 -14.55 10.83 -25.74
C SER A 125 -14.89 12.10 -26.53
N GLY A 126 -15.05 13.23 -25.85
CA GLY A 126 -15.63 14.46 -26.40
C GLY A 126 -17.16 14.46 -26.39
N TYR A 127 -17.81 13.33 -26.05
CA TYR A 127 -19.25 13.21 -25.96
C TYR A 127 -19.68 12.77 -24.56
N LYS A 128 -20.29 13.70 -23.81
CA LYS A 128 -20.77 13.42 -22.43
C LYS A 128 -21.66 12.18 -22.32
N ILE A 129 -22.42 11.88 -23.36
CA ILE A 129 -23.29 10.70 -23.38
C ILE A 129 -22.51 9.39 -23.38
N LEU A 130 -21.38 9.32 -24.10
CA LEU A 130 -20.54 8.12 -24.12
C LEU A 130 -19.74 8.00 -22.83
N ASP A 131 -19.25 9.13 -22.30
CA ASP A 131 -18.52 9.16 -21.03
C ASP A 131 -19.40 8.68 -19.86
N ALA A 132 -20.64 9.19 -19.79
CA ALA A 132 -21.61 8.76 -18.78
C ALA A 132 -22.03 7.30 -18.97
N ALA A 133 -22.20 6.86 -20.22
CA ALA A 133 -22.53 5.46 -20.52
C ALA A 133 -21.42 4.51 -20.06
N ALA A 134 -20.15 4.86 -20.28
CA ALA A 134 -19.03 4.02 -19.88
C ALA A 134 -18.95 3.86 -18.35
N GLN A 135 -19.12 4.94 -17.59
CA GLN A 135 -19.22 4.85 -16.11
C GLN A 135 -20.39 3.96 -15.69
N ARG A 136 -21.56 4.15 -16.32
CA ARG A 136 -22.76 3.35 -16.03
C ARG A 136 -22.57 1.86 -16.34
N ILE A 137 -21.86 1.53 -17.41
CA ILE A 137 -21.54 0.15 -17.80
C ILE A 137 -20.68 -0.51 -16.71
N VAL A 138 -19.68 0.19 -16.16
CA VAL A 138 -18.84 -0.34 -15.07
C VAL A 138 -19.67 -0.66 -13.83
N GLU A 139 -20.61 0.23 -13.47
CA GLU A 139 -21.52 0.01 -12.35
C GLU A 139 -22.47 -1.17 -12.58
N LEU A 140 -23.07 -1.27 -13.77
CA LEU A 140 -23.99 -2.35 -14.13
C LEU A 140 -23.30 -3.72 -14.23
N ALA A 141 -22.01 -3.71 -14.57
CA ALA A 141 -21.20 -4.92 -14.61
C ALA A 141 -20.71 -5.36 -13.22
N ALA A 142 -20.82 -4.52 -12.20
CA ALA A 142 -20.46 -4.89 -10.84
C ALA A 142 -21.49 -5.86 -10.20
N PRO A 143 -21.06 -6.73 -9.26
CA PRO A 143 -19.68 -6.96 -8.84
C PRO A 143 -18.90 -7.80 -9.88
N TYR A 144 -17.58 -7.66 -9.91
CA TYR A 144 -16.67 -8.48 -10.71
C TYR A 144 -16.32 -9.79 -10.01
N ALA A 145 -15.56 -10.64 -10.70
CA ALA A 145 -15.06 -11.86 -10.09
C ALA A 145 -14.22 -11.53 -8.85
N LYS A 146 -14.33 -12.37 -7.83
CA LYS A 146 -13.41 -12.31 -6.68
C LYS A 146 -11.99 -12.59 -7.17
N PHE A 147 -10.99 -11.92 -6.61
CA PHE A 147 -9.60 -12.20 -6.99
C PHE A 147 -9.25 -13.66 -6.69
N PRO A 148 -8.60 -14.37 -7.63
CA PRO A 148 -8.11 -15.71 -7.38
C PRO A 148 -7.03 -15.67 -6.30
N PRO A 149 -6.77 -16.81 -5.61
CA PRO A 149 -5.91 -16.83 -4.43
C PRO A 149 -4.48 -16.30 -4.66
N ASP A 150 -3.92 -16.50 -5.85
CA ASP A 150 -2.60 -16.02 -6.27
C ASP A 150 -2.55 -14.49 -6.41
N ILE A 151 -3.63 -13.86 -6.86
CA ILE A 151 -3.76 -12.40 -6.92
C ILE A 151 -4.06 -11.82 -5.53
N ARG A 152 -5.05 -12.37 -4.81
CA ARG A 152 -5.51 -11.86 -3.50
C ARG A 152 -4.39 -11.85 -2.46
N LYS A 153 -3.45 -12.79 -2.54
CA LYS A 153 -2.31 -12.88 -1.61
C LYS A 153 -1.44 -11.63 -1.60
N GLU A 154 -1.38 -10.89 -2.69
CA GLU A 154 -0.46 -9.75 -2.87
C GLU A 154 -1.19 -8.45 -3.26
N THR A 155 -2.44 -8.54 -3.68
CA THR A 155 -3.23 -7.43 -4.21
C THR A 155 -4.55 -7.30 -3.46
N ASP A 156 -4.76 -6.14 -2.82
CA ASP A 156 -6.04 -5.80 -2.19
C ASP A 156 -6.95 -5.07 -3.17
N ILE A 157 -6.35 -4.23 -4.03
CA ILE A 157 -7.04 -3.44 -5.05
C ILE A 157 -6.30 -3.56 -6.38
N LEU A 158 -7.01 -3.97 -7.42
CA LEU A 158 -6.52 -3.98 -8.80
C LEU A 158 -7.05 -2.73 -9.51
N VAL A 159 -6.16 -1.96 -10.11
CA VAL A 159 -6.47 -0.73 -10.84
C VAL A 159 -6.23 -0.98 -12.32
N ILE A 160 -7.30 -1.02 -13.11
CA ILE A 160 -7.27 -1.38 -14.53
C ILE A 160 -7.50 -0.11 -15.35
N THR A 161 -6.52 0.26 -16.16
CA THR A 161 -6.62 1.41 -17.08
C THR A 161 -6.71 0.91 -18.51
N ARG A 162 -7.81 1.23 -19.21
CA ARG A 162 -8.05 0.78 -20.59
C ARG A 162 -8.66 1.89 -21.44
N THR A 163 -8.41 1.81 -22.74
CA THR A 163 -9.09 2.68 -23.72
C THR A 163 -10.30 1.95 -24.25
N TRP A 164 -11.48 2.55 -24.12
CA TRP A 164 -12.74 1.98 -24.56
C TRP A 164 -13.16 2.65 -25.86
N HIS A 165 -13.67 1.84 -26.78
CA HIS A 165 -14.10 2.27 -28.11
C HIS A 165 -15.60 2.03 -28.28
N PHE A 166 -16.36 3.10 -28.45
CA PHE A 166 -17.76 3.06 -28.87
C PHE A 166 -17.80 3.12 -30.39
N ALA A 167 -17.94 1.96 -31.03
CA ALA A 167 -17.77 1.80 -32.47
C ALA A 167 -19.08 1.42 -33.19
N ARG A 168 -19.02 1.44 -34.53
CA ARG A 168 -20.12 1.02 -35.41
C ARG A 168 -20.53 -0.43 -35.12
N GLY A 169 -21.83 -0.71 -35.26
CA GLY A 169 -22.41 -2.01 -34.93
C GLY A 169 -22.65 -2.20 -33.43
N ASP A 170 -22.74 -1.10 -32.68
CA ASP A 170 -23.06 -1.04 -31.25
C ASP A 170 -22.08 -1.81 -30.37
N LYS A 171 -20.81 -1.82 -30.80
CA LYS A 171 -19.72 -2.51 -30.12
C LYS A 171 -18.97 -1.56 -29.20
N VAL A 172 -18.86 -1.97 -27.96
CA VAL A 172 -17.90 -1.48 -26.97
C VAL A 172 -16.79 -2.53 -26.89
N PHE A 173 -15.55 -2.11 -27.14
CA PHE A 173 -14.37 -2.95 -26.90
C PHE A 173 -13.29 -2.14 -26.18
N SER A 174 -12.42 -2.81 -25.42
CA SER A 174 -11.37 -2.13 -24.68
C SER A 174 -9.97 -2.71 -24.93
N ASP A 175 -9.04 -1.84 -25.31
CA ASP A 175 -7.62 -2.12 -25.53
C ASP A 175 -6.76 -1.77 -24.31
#